data_AF-D4GQS2-F1
#
_entry.id   AF-D4GQS2-F1
#
_cell.length_a   1.000
_cell.length_b   1.000
_cell.length_c   1.000
_cell.angle_alpha   90.00
_cell.angle_beta   90.00
_cell.angle_gamma   90.00
#
_symmetry.space_group_name_H-M   'P 1'
#
loop_
_entity.id
_entity.type
_entity.pdbx_description
1 polymer ?
#
loop_
_entity_poly.entity_id
_entity_poly.type
_entity_poly.pdbx_seq_one_letter_code
_entity_poly.pdbx_strand_id
1 'polypeptide(L)' 'MASSTDSSATVDEEVRRLYERYQAADSDEERHAIALEMGKLDGRRHAEIYAALEDE' A
#
# COMPACT_ATOMS: atom_id res chain seq x y z
N MET A 1 -17.26 -12.56 9.38
CA MET A 1 -15.97 -11.87 9.60
C MET A 1 -14.84 -12.63 8.90
N ALA A 2 -14.76 -12.52 7.57
CA ALA A 2 -13.69 -13.12 6.74
C ALA A 2 -13.05 -12.10 5.77
N SER A 3 -13.53 -10.84 5.78
CA SER A 3 -13.15 -9.83 4.79
C SER A 3 -11.81 -9.14 5.11
N SER A 4 -11.44 -9.05 6.39
CA SER A 4 -10.26 -8.28 6.81
C SER A 4 -8.94 -9.01 6.54
N THR A 5 -8.91 -10.33 6.64
CA THR A 5 -7.68 -11.14 6.42
C THR A 5 -7.33 -11.28 4.94
N ASP A 6 -8.36 -11.35 4.08
CA ASP A 6 -8.17 -11.45 2.63
C ASP A 6 -7.73 -10.10 2.05
N SER A 7 -8.35 -9.01 2.53
CA SER A 7 -7.95 -7.64 2.16
C SER A 7 -6.51 -7.33 2.59
N SER A 8 -6.09 -7.70 3.82
CA SER A 8 -4.71 -7.47 4.25
C SER A 8 -3.68 -8.25 3.41
N ALA A 9 -3.97 -9.51 3.06
CA ALA A 9 -3.08 -10.32 2.23
C ALA A 9 -2.91 -9.74 0.80
N THR A 10 -3.99 -9.21 0.22
CA THR A 10 -3.93 -8.56 -1.10
C THR A 10 -3.12 -7.26 -1.09
N VAL A 11 -3.23 -6.48 -0.02
CA VAL A 11 -2.48 -5.24 0.18
C VAL A 11 -0.99 -5.52 0.38
N ASP A 12 -0.64 -6.54 1.18
CA ASP A 12 0.76 -6.95 1.39
C ASP A 12 1.43 -7.40 0.09
N GLU A 13 0.69 -8.10 -0.78
CA GLU A 13 1.19 -8.49 -2.10
C GLU A 13 1.35 -7.30 -3.06
N GLU A 14 0.46 -6.32 -3.01
CA GLU A 14 0.56 -5.09 -3.80
C GLU A 14 1.77 -4.24 -3.38
N VAL A 15 2.02 -4.09 -2.08
CA VAL A 15 3.23 -3.42 -1.54
C VAL A 15 4.49 -4.14 -1.98
N ARG A 16 4.52 -5.48 -1.90
CA ARG A 16 5.67 -6.28 -2.33
C ARG A 16 5.99 -6.04 -3.81
N ARG A 17 4.98 -6.04 -4.69
CA ARG A 17 5.17 -5.79 -6.14
C ARG A 17 5.65 -4.37 -6.42
N LEU A 18 5.14 -3.37 -5.70
CA LEU A 18 5.62 -2.00 -5.81
C LEU A 18 7.09 -1.88 -5.40
N TYR A 19 7.50 -2.59 -4.34
CA TYR A 19 8.89 -2.59 -3.89
C TYR A 19 9.83 -3.27 -4.88
N GLU A 20 9.42 -4.40 -5.46
CA GLU A 20 10.16 -5.07 -6.54
C GLU A 20 10.33 -4.15 -7.76
N ARG A 21 9.27 -3.44 -8.18
CA ARG A 21 9.35 -2.44 -9.25
C ARG A 21 10.28 -1.27 -8.90
N TYR A 22 10.23 -0.77 -7.67
CA TYR A 22 11.08 0.33 -7.21
C TYR A 22 12.56 -0.04 -7.29
N GLN A 23 12.90 -1.28 -6.91
CA GLN A 23 14.28 -1.77 -6.97
C GLN A 23 14.77 -2.01 -8.40
N ALA A 24 13.88 -2.41 -9.29
CA ALA A 24 14.17 -2.62 -10.70
C ALA A 24 14.15 -1.33 -11.54
N ALA A 25 13.75 -0.20 -10.98
CA ALA A 25 13.68 1.07 -11.71
C ALA A 25 15.06 1.62 -12.04
N ASP A 26 15.26 1.93 -13.33
CA ASP A 26 16.52 2.40 -13.90
C ASP A 26 16.67 3.92 -13.81
N SER A 27 15.60 4.64 -13.43
CA SER A 27 15.60 6.10 -13.33
C SER A 27 14.98 6.61 -12.03
N ASP A 28 15.41 7.80 -11.61
CA ASP A 28 14.85 8.49 -10.45
C ASP A 28 13.38 8.89 -10.66
N GLU A 29 12.99 9.16 -11.91
CA GLU A 29 11.61 9.52 -12.26
C GLU A 29 10.66 8.33 -12.10
N GLU A 30 11.10 7.12 -12.50
CA GLU A 30 10.36 5.88 -12.22
C GLU A 30 10.30 5.56 -10.72
N ARG A 31 11.41 5.71 -10.00
CA ARG A 31 11.46 5.54 -8.53
C ARG A 31 10.50 6.50 -7.84
N HIS A 32 10.45 7.76 -8.29
CA HIS A 32 9.55 8.77 -7.76
C HIS A 32 8.09 8.41 -7.99
N ALA A 33 7.72 7.99 -9.21
CA ALA A 33 6.36 7.56 -9.52
C ALA A 33 5.91 6.37 -8.66
N ILE A 34 6.79 5.39 -8.45
CA ILE A 34 6.49 4.22 -7.62
C ILE A 34 6.37 4.60 -6.13
N ALA A 35 7.20 5.51 -5.63
CA ALA A 35 7.08 6.01 -4.27
C ALA A 35 5.74 6.73 -4.01
N LEU A 36 5.21 7.46 -5.02
CA LEU A 36 3.87 8.05 -4.94
C LEU A 36 2.77 6.99 -4.91
N GLU A 37 2.90 5.88 -5.65
CA GLU A 37 1.97 4.76 -5.59
C GLU A 37 1.97 4.10 -4.20
N MET A 38 3.15 3.86 -3.62
CA MET A 38 3.28 3.33 -2.25
C MET A 38 2.62 4.23 -1.21
N GLY A 39 2.83 5.56 -1.29
CA GLY A 39 2.24 6.52 -0.35
C GLY A 39 0.71 6.56 -0.41
N LYS A 40 0.11 6.38 -1.59
CA LYS A 40 -1.37 6.29 -1.73
C LYS A 40 -1.92 5.03 -1.07
N LEU A 41 -1.20 3.91 -1.21
CA LEU A 41 -1.60 2.64 -0.63
C LEU A 41 -1.49 2.68 0.90
N ASP A 42 -0.40 3.25 1.43
CA ASP A 42 -0.25 3.44 2.89
C ASP A 42 -1.31 4.40 3.45
N GLY A 43 -1.64 5.47 2.72
CA GLY A 43 -2.73 6.39 3.08
C GLY A 43 -4.10 5.71 3.18
N ARG A 44 -4.42 4.77 2.28
CA ARG A 44 -5.66 3.98 2.36
C ARG A 44 -5.68 3.09 3.61
N ARG A 45 -4.57 2.41 3.89
CA ARG A 45 -4.42 1.59 5.10
C ARG A 45 -4.61 2.42 6.37
N HIS A 46 -4.06 3.63 6.41
CA HIS A 46 -4.26 4.55 7.52
C HIS A 46 -5.70 5.02 7.66
N ALA A 47 -6.39 5.29 6.53
CA ALA A 47 -7.80 5.69 6.55
C ALA A 47 -8.71 4.58 7.10
N GLU A 48 -8.46 3.31 6.73
CA GLU A 48 -9.19 2.16 7.29
C GLU A 48 -8.94 1.99 8.79
N ILE A 49 -7.71 2.22 9.26
CA ILE A 49 -7.37 2.18 10.69
C ILE A 49 -8.07 3.31 11.46
N TYR A 50 -8.06 4.54 10.93
CA TYR A 50 -8.75 5.66 11.59
C TYR A 50 -10.26 5.48 11.60
N ALA A 51 -10.87 4.99 10.52
CA ALA A 51 -12.30 4.68 10.49
C ALA A 51 -12.68 3.62 11.55
N ALA A 52 -11.82 2.62 11.77
CA ALA A 52 -12.04 1.61 12.80
C ALA A 52 -11.87 2.14 14.25
N LEU A 53 -11.18 3.27 14.44
CA LEU A 53 -10.96 3.91 15.75
C LEU A 53 -12.01 5.00 16.07
N GLU A 54 -12.69 5.55 15.06
CA GLU A 54 -13.70 6.61 15.25
C GLU A 54 -15.07 6.05 15.73
N ASP A 55 -15.26 4.73 15.63
CA ASP A 55 -16.45 3.99 16.08
C ASP A 55 -16.34 3.46 17.53
N GLU A 56 -15.34 3.89 18.32
CA GLU A 56 -15.13 3.52 19.75
C GLU A 56 -15.55 4.60 20.76
#